data_AF-A0A7S1UNS6-F1
#
_entry.id   AF-A0A7S1UNS6-F1
#
_cell.length_a   1.000
_cell.length_b   1.000
_cell.length_c   1.000
_cell.angle_alpha   90.00
_cell.angle_beta   90.00
_cell.angle_gamma   90.00
#
_symmetry.space_group_name_H-M   'P 1'
#
loop_
_entity.id
_entity.type
_entity.pdbx_description
1 polymer ?
#
loop_
_entity_poly.entity_id
_entity_poly.type
_entity_poly.pdbx_seq_one_letter_code
_entity_poly.pdbx_strand_id
1 'polypeptide(L)'
;TILSATSYIVVFFGILGDLGEDGSGKVTQAEVQKMIQEFHKNHVGIFAIFVALNAYIIAAGVEELAKYFSFWMLEHPDLMDPNNIVSGREHDQQEQSQTTYQSVGPSTRSPVDTPTDPRKTTSSGTSPNALPPRTHVSRGAATTVAMVAVAAGFACSENLLYVFIYTPPNIANEVATLVARSMFPVHELCAAMQSIGVVRRDVEGDKTSQVGRIILAAWFLHGTFDYVLMLLRLLEESSSTSANDDQTNDMIVIVTDDDAALAVEAAQNQIVPLSISLGIVAAGLVYYCFSGRRQRKRLVELDQNATTARSASVESAE
;
A
#
# COMPACT_ATOMS: atom_id res chain seq x y z
N THR A 1 6.39 -13.40 -6.12
CA THR A 1 7.06 -13.43 -4.80
C THR A 1 7.16 -14.84 -4.21
N ILE A 2 6.13 -15.68 -4.31
CA ILE A 2 6.14 -17.10 -3.84
C ILE A 2 7.25 -17.95 -4.51
N LEU A 3 7.59 -17.69 -5.78
CA LEU A 3 8.70 -18.35 -6.50
C LEU A 3 10.10 -18.10 -5.90
N SER A 4 10.29 -16.96 -5.22
CA SER A 4 11.56 -16.66 -4.53
C SER A 4 11.70 -17.51 -3.26
N ALA A 5 10.58 -17.74 -2.58
CA ALA A 5 10.53 -18.44 -1.30
C ALA A 5 10.79 -19.96 -1.44
N THR A 6 10.24 -20.59 -2.47
CA THR A 6 10.58 -21.98 -2.87
C THR A 6 12.04 -22.09 -3.31
N SER A 7 12.58 -21.07 -3.97
CA SER A 7 13.98 -21.04 -4.37
C SER A 7 14.94 -21.07 -3.16
N TYR A 8 14.61 -20.40 -2.04
CA TYR A 8 15.45 -20.45 -0.83
C TYR A 8 15.44 -21.82 -0.13
N ILE A 9 14.30 -22.52 -0.14
CA ILE A 9 14.21 -23.88 0.40
C ILE A 9 14.98 -24.86 -0.48
N VAL A 10 14.86 -24.73 -1.82
CA VAL A 10 15.67 -25.49 -2.79
C VAL A 10 17.16 -25.21 -2.62
N VAL A 11 17.56 -23.96 -2.36
CA VAL A 11 18.96 -23.61 -2.10
C VAL A 11 19.41 -24.18 -0.75
N PHE A 12 18.59 -24.12 0.30
CA PHE A 12 18.93 -24.68 1.61
C PHE A 12 19.11 -26.21 1.55
N PHE A 13 18.21 -26.94 0.88
CA PHE A 13 18.34 -28.38 0.67
C PHE A 13 19.41 -28.74 -0.36
N GLY A 14 19.64 -27.89 -1.37
CA GLY A 14 20.74 -28.05 -2.33
C GLY A 14 22.10 -27.93 -1.64
N ILE A 15 22.26 -26.95 -0.74
CA ILE A 15 23.47 -26.78 0.08
C ILE A 15 23.64 -27.96 1.05
N LEU A 16 22.56 -28.46 1.66
CA LEU A 16 22.63 -29.66 2.51
C LEU A 16 22.96 -30.94 1.73
N GLY A 17 22.49 -31.05 0.49
CA GLY A 17 22.80 -32.16 -0.41
C GLY A 17 24.26 -32.15 -0.90
N ASP A 18 24.85 -30.97 -1.09
CA ASP A 18 26.24 -30.81 -1.53
C ASP A 18 27.27 -31.03 -0.40
N LEU A 19 26.82 -31.02 0.87
CA LEU A 19 27.64 -31.36 2.04
C LEU A 19 27.82 -32.88 2.25
N GLY A 20 27.21 -33.72 1.41
CA GLY A 20 27.45 -35.17 1.37
C GLY A 20 28.67 -35.52 0.52
N GLU A 21 29.86 -35.23 1.03
CA GLU A 21 31.15 -35.31 0.31
C GLU A 21 31.69 -36.75 0.04
N ASP A 22 30.86 -37.78 0.21
CA ASP A 22 31.28 -39.17 0.03
C ASP A 22 30.72 -39.72 -1.29
N GLY A 23 31.51 -39.54 -2.34
CA GLY A 23 31.14 -39.68 -3.75
C GLY A 23 30.40 -40.96 -4.19
N SER A 24 29.34 -40.75 -4.97
CA SER A 24 29.11 -41.36 -6.31
C SER A 24 27.65 -41.25 -6.79
N GLY A 25 26.71 -40.89 -5.91
CA GLY A 25 25.32 -40.68 -6.28
C GLY A 25 25.03 -39.24 -6.66
N LYS A 26 24.98 -38.91 -7.96
CA LYS A 26 24.39 -37.63 -8.39
C LYS A 26 22.89 -37.69 -8.09
N VAL A 27 22.45 -37.00 -7.05
CA VAL A 27 21.02 -36.81 -6.79
C VAL A 27 20.43 -36.10 -8.01
N THR A 28 19.51 -36.76 -8.68
CA THR A 28 18.84 -36.21 -9.86
C THR A 28 17.90 -35.10 -9.44
N GLN A 29 17.67 -34.14 -10.33
CA GLN A 29 16.68 -33.08 -10.08
C GLN A 29 15.30 -33.65 -9.74
N ALA A 30 14.93 -34.79 -10.32
CA ALA A 30 13.68 -35.49 -10.02
C ALA A 30 13.63 -36.00 -8.57
N GLU A 31 14.71 -36.58 -8.05
CA GLU A 31 14.79 -37.02 -6.65
C GLU A 31 14.71 -35.84 -5.68
N VAL A 32 15.37 -34.72 -5.99
CA VAL A 32 15.24 -33.49 -5.19
C VAL A 32 13.80 -33.00 -5.17
N GLN A 33 13.13 -32.97 -6.32
CA GLN A 33 11.72 -32.56 -6.39
C GLN A 33 10.82 -33.50 -5.58
N LYS A 34 11.05 -34.82 -5.67
CA LYS A 34 10.30 -35.81 -4.88
C LYS A 34 10.51 -35.62 -3.38
N MET A 35 11.76 -35.42 -2.93
CA MET A 35 12.06 -35.13 -1.52
C MET A 35 11.38 -33.84 -1.04
N ILE A 36 11.36 -32.78 -1.86
CA ILE A 36 10.68 -31.53 -1.54
C ILE A 36 9.17 -31.76 -1.42
N GLN A 37 8.56 -32.50 -2.34
CA GLN A 37 7.14 -32.82 -2.30
C GLN A 37 6.77 -33.65 -1.06
N GLU A 38 7.58 -34.66 -0.74
CA GLU A 38 7.38 -35.48 0.45
C GLU A 38 7.57 -34.68 1.74
N PHE A 39 8.55 -33.77 1.77
CA PHE A 39 8.76 -32.85 2.88
C PHE A 39 7.59 -31.87 3.03
N HIS A 40 7.07 -31.30 1.94
CA HIS A 40 5.87 -30.46 1.95
C HIS A 40 4.68 -31.19 2.60
N LYS A 41 4.44 -32.44 2.18
CA LYS A 41 3.35 -33.29 2.68
C LYS A 41 3.49 -33.60 4.17
N ASN A 42 4.70 -33.93 4.62
CA ASN A 42 4.96 -34.31 6.00
C ASN A 42 5.06 -33.13 6.97
N HIS A 43 5.27 -31.91 6.45
CA HIS A 43 5.55 -30.72 7.25
C HIS A 43 4.68 -29.51 6.93
N VAL A 44 3.40 -29.72 6.58
CA VAL A 44 2.44 -28.64 6.25
C VAL A 44 2.43 -27.51 7.29
N GLY A 45 2.56 -27.83 8.58
CA GLY A 45 2.61 -26.82 9.65
C GLY A 45 3.83 -25.88 9.57
N ILE A 46 5.00 -26.39 9.17
CA ILE A 46 6.21 -25.56 8.96
C ILE A 46 5.98 -24.62 7.76
N PHE A 47 5.41 -25.15 6.68
CA PHE A 47 5.06 -24.34 5.51
C PHE A 47 4.00 -23.28 5.82
N ALA A 48 3.01 -23.58 6.66
CA ALA A 48 2.04 -22.60 7.11
C ALA A 48 2.71 -21.44 7.87
N ILE A 49 3.66 -21.73 8.78
CA ILE A 49 4.44 -20.68 9.47
C ILE A 49 5.26 -19.86 8.47
N PHE A 50 5.92 -20.52 7.52
CA PHE A 50 6.70 -19.84 6.50
C PHE A 50 5.84 -18.94 5.60
N VAL A 51 4.66 -19.42 5.20
CA VAL A 51 3.66 -18.65 4.47
C VAL A 51 3.19 -17.45 5.29
N ALA A 52 2.97 -17.61 6.60
CA ALA A 52 2.65 -16.48 7.49
C ALA A 52 3.78 -15.44 7.54
N LEU A 53 5.04 -15.86 7.67
CA LEU A 53 6.17 -14.93 7.67
C LEU A 53 6.27 -14.17 6.33
N ASN A 54 6.10 -14.84 5.20
CA ASN A 54 6.09 -14.18 3.90
C ASN A 54 4.91 -13.19 3.77
N ALA A 55 3.71 -13.60 4.17
CA ALA A 55 2.51 -12.76 4.09
C ALA A 55 2.64 -11.50 4.93
N TYR A 56 3.02 -11.66 6.20
CA TYR A 56 3.06 -10.54 7.13
C TYR A 56 4.32 -9.71 6.94
N ILE A 57 5.51 -10.31 6.93
CA ILE A 57 6.75 -9.52 6.95
C ILE A 57 7.06 -8.98 5.57
N ILE A 58 7.06 -9.85 4.55
CA ILE A 58 7.54 -9.50 3.22
C ILE A 58 6.46 -8.77 2.42
N ALA A 59 5.29 -9.37 2.24
CA ALA A 59 4.23 -8.76 1.44
C ALA A 59 3.64 -7.56 2.18
N ALA A 60 2.89 -7.79 3.26
CA ALA A 60 2.19 -6.71 3.94
C ALA A 60 3.15 -5.69 4.59
N GLY A 61 4.19 -6.15 5.29
CA GLY A 61 5.12 -5.24 5.99
C GLY A 61 5.84 -4.28 5.05
N VAL A 62 6.46 -4.79 3.99
CA VAL A 62 7.18 -3.95 3.01
C VAL A 62 6.21 -3.07 2.23
N GLU A 63 5.07 -3.61 1.77
CA GLU A 63 4.13 -2.82 0.97
C GLU A 63 3.44 -1.72 1.76
N GLU A 64 2.99 -2.01 2.99
CA GLU A 64 2.34 -1.00 3.83
C GLU A 64 3.30 0.13 4.23
N LEU A 65 4.58 -0.19 4.46
CA LEU A 65 5.63 0.81 4.66
C LEU A 65 5.91 1.61 3.38
N ALA A 66 6.01 0.94 2.23
CA ALA A 66 6.26 1.59 0.96
C ALA A 66 5.13 2.57 0.58
N LYS A 67 3.86 2.19 0.79
CA LYS A 67 2.70 3.08 0.60
C LYS A 67 2.77 4.30 1.52
N TYR A 68 3.07 4.06 2.80
CA TYR A 68 3.21 5.12 3.78
C TYR A 68 4.30 6.14 3.39
N PHE A 69 5.50 5.68 3.03
CA PHE A 69 6.58 6.58 2.63
C PHE A 69 6.36 7.21 1.26
N SER A 70 5.72 6.51 0.32
CA SER A 70 5.36 7.08 -0.99
C SER A 70 4.39 8.25 -0.83
N PHE A 71 3.41 8.16 0.08
CA PHE A 71 2.58 9.31 0.45
C PHE A 71 3.44 10.49 0.94
N TRP A 72 4.46 10.24 1.77
CA TRP A 72 5.36 11.28 2.29
C TRP A 72 6.30 11.89 1.25
N MET A 73 6.62 11.17 0.19
CA MET A 73 7.50 11.64 -0.89
C MET A 73 6.78 12.52 -1.91
N LEU A 74 5.45 12.56 -1.88
CA LEU A 74 4.64 13.37 -2.79
C LEU A 74 4.29 14.71 -2.14
N GLU A 75 4.41 15.77 -2.93
CA GLU A 75 3.88 17.08 -2.53
C GLU A 75 2.36 17.07 -2.68
N HIS A 76 1.68 17.35 -1.57
CA HIS A 76 0.23 17.47 -1.54
C HIS A 76 -0.13 18.94 -1.41
N PRO A 77 -0.54 19.63 -2.50
CA PRO A 77 -0.89 21.05 -2.44
C PRO A 77 -2.04 21.32 -1.45
N ASP A 78 -2.83 20.29 -1.14
CA ASP A 78 -3.89 20.35 -0.14
C ASP A 78 -3.40 20.33 1.32
N LEU A 79 -2.19 19.85 1.56
CA LEU A 79 -1.58 19.74 2.90
C LEU A 79 -0.52 20.80 3.19
N MET A 80 -0.03 21.51 2.17
CA MET A 80 0.91 22.61 2.34
C MET A 80 0.27 23.79 3.06
N ASP A 81 1.02 24.40 3.99
CA ASP A 81 0.61 25.65 4.65
C ASP A 81 0.52 26.77 3.58
N PRO A 82 -0.62 27.45 3.43
CA PRO A 82 -0.76 28.57 2.50
C PRO A 82 0.36 29.61 2.64
N ASN A 83 0.88 29.82 3.85
CA ASN A 83 1.95 30.78 4.10
C ASN A 83 3.29 30.34 3.49
N ASN A 84 3.55 29.03 3.45
CA ASN A 84 4.75 28.47 2.82
C ASN A 84 4.66 28.53 1.28
N ILE A 85 3.46 28.40 0.71
CA ILE A 85 3.24 28.48 -0.75
C ILE A 85 3.54 29.89 -1.27
N VAL A 86 3.11 30.94 -0.57
CA VAL A 86 3.35 32.33 -0.98
C VAL A 86 4.85 32.66 -0.91
N SER A 87 5.52 32.20 0.16
CA SER A 87 6.95 32.46 0.37
C SER A 87 7.84 31.79 -0.69
N GLY A 88 7.51 30.55 -1.10
CA GLY A 88 8.24 29.87 -2.19
C GLY A 88 8.06 30.57 -3.54
N ARG A 89 6.86 31.08 -3.82
CA ARG A 89 6.54 31.75 -5.09
C ARG A 89 7.22 33.12 -5.23
N GLU A 90 7.43 33.82 -4.12
CA GLU A 90 8.23 35.06 -4.10
C GLU A 90 9.72 34.78 -4.35
N HIS A 91 10.23 33.65 -3.87
CA HIS A 91 11.61 33.23 -4.09
C HIS A 91 11.85 32.82 -5.57
N ASP A 92 10.93 32.07 -6.17
CA ASP A 92 11.01 31.69 -7.59
C ASP A 92 10.88 32.90 -8.53
N GLN A 93 10.04 33.89 -8.18
CA GLN A 93 9.93 35.13 -8.95
C GLN A 93 11.16 36.03 -8.83
N GLN A 94 11.86 36.00 -7.68
CA GLN A 94 13.15 36.71 -7.55
C GLN A 94 14.27 36.03 -8.36
N GLU A 95 14.32 34.70 -8.43
CA GLU A 95 15.32 33.98 -9.23
C GLU A 95 15.08 34.14 -10.75
N GLN A 96 13.83 34.13 -11.22
CA GLN A 96 13.53 34.43 -12.62
C GLN A 96 13.80 35.89 -13.02
N SER A 97 13.71 36.83 -12.07
CA SER A 97 14.00 38.24 -12.33
C SER A 97 15.51 38.55 -12.36
N GLN A 98 16.36 37.69 -11.80
CA GLN A 98 17.82 37.90 -11.77
C GLN A 98 18.57 37.30 -12.96
N THR A 99 17.97 36.41 -13.75
CA THR A 99 18.63 35.78 -14.91
C THR A 99 18.47 36.55 -16.24
N THR A 100 17.74 37.67 -16.27
CA THR A 100 17.44 38.39 -17.53
C THR A 100 18.39 39.56 -17.88
N TYR A 101 19.35 39.94 -17.03
CA TYR A 101 20.28 41.05 -17.36
C TYR A 101 21.75 40.74 -17.02
N GLN A 102 22.37 39.83 -17.77
CA GLN A 102 23.79 39.93 -18.13
C GLN A 102 23.92 40.23 -19.63
N SER A 103 23.39 41.38 -20.04
CA SER A 103 23.83 42.03 -21.28
C SER A 103 25.08 42.83 -20.94
N VAL A 104 26.22 42.34 -21.41
CA VAL A 104 27.54 42.97 -21.32
C VAL A 104 27.47 44.37 -21.98
N GLY A 105 27.68 45.42 -21.19
CA GLY A 105 27.74 46.80 -21.68
C GLY A 105 28.56 47.69 -20.75
N PRO A 106 29.54 48.48 -21.25
CA PRO A 106 30.51 49.16 -20.41
C PRO A 106 30.02 50.54 -19.91
N SER A 107 30.18 50.74 -18.61
CA SER A 107 30.67 51.96 -17.93
C SER A 107 30.11 53.32 -18.38
N THR A 108 29.24 53.90 -17.54
CA THR A 108 29.29 55.34 -17.24
C THR A 108 28.75 55.62 -15.84
N ARG A 109 29.61 56.18 -14.99
CA ARG A 109 29.32 56.67 -13.64
C ARG A 109 28.35 57.86 -13.68
N SER A 110 27.31 57.85 -12.86
CA SER A 110 26.73 59.06 -12.28
C SER A 110 26.26 58.79 -10.84
N PRO A 111 26.59 59.67 -9.89
CA PRO A 111 26.04 59.63 -8.54
C PRO A 111 24.75 60.47 -8.51
N VAL A 112 23.61 59.82 -8.28
CA VAL A 112 22.35 60.52 -7.98
C VAL A 112 21.88 60.05 -6.62
N ASP A 113 22.10 60.91 -5.64
CA ASP A 113 21.51 60.85 -4.31
C ASP A 113 19.97 60.85 -4.45
N THR A 114 19.35 59.73 -4.10
CA THR A 114 17.89 59.64 -4.01
C THR A 114 17.50 59.77 -2.53
N PRO A 115 16.59 60.70 -2.17
CA PRO A 115 16.24 60.98 -0.78
C PRO A 115 15.57 59.78 -0.10
N THR A 116 16.07 59.47 1.08
CA THR A 116 15.52 58.52 2.04
C THR A 116 14.10 58.94 2.43
N ASP A 117 13.09 58.20 1.98
CA ASP A 117 11.69 58.40 2.38
C ASP A 117 11.47 57.73 3.76
N PRO A 118 11.21 58.48 4.85
CA PRO A 118 11.14 57.93 6.21
C PRO A 118 9.79 57.28 6.54
N ARG A 119 8.87 57.13 5.57
CA ARG A 119 7.48 56.74 5.86
C ARG A 119 7.16 55.31 5.46
N LYS A 120 7.96 54.35 5.93
CA LYS A 120 7.52 52.95 6.00
C LYS A 120 6.73 52.75 7.28
N THR A 121 5.54 53.34 7.34
CA THR A 121 4.52 52.96 8.32
C THR A 121 4.20 51.49 8.10
N THR A 122 4.70 50.64 8.99
CA THR A 122 4.32 49.24 9.15
C THR A 122 2.86 49.16 9.54
N SER A 123 1.95 49.42 8.60
CA SER A 123 0.61 48.87 8.69
C SER A 123 0.78 47.37 8.58
N SER A 124 0.54 46.65 9.66
CA SER A 124 0.31 45.20 9.71
C SER A 124 -0.96 44.86 8.93
N GLY A 125 -0.98 45.25 7.66
CA GLY A 125 -2.07 45.05 6.73
C GLY A 125 -2.18 43.57 6.47
N THR A 126 -3.20 42.97 7.08
CA THR A 126 -3.75 41.70 6.66
C THR A 126 -3.86 41.73 5.14
N SER A 127 -3.00 40.98 4.45
CA SER A 127 -2.98 40.98 2.98
C SER A 127 -4.39 40.63 2.51
N PRO A 128 -5.09 41.51 1.76
CA PRO A 128 -6.49 41.32 1.38
C PRO A 128 -6.72 40.08 0.48
N ASN A 129 -5.66 39.36 0.13
CA ASN A 129 -5.68 38.14 -0.68
C ASN A 129 -5.33 36.86 0.11
N ALA A 130 -5.24 36.91 1.44
CA ALA A 130 -5.01 35.70 2.23
C ALA A 130 -6.22 34.76 2.12
N LEU A 131 -6.03 33.60 1.46
CA LEU A 131 -7.07 32.58 1.37
C LEU A 131 -7.47 32.13 2.78
N PRO A 132 -8.78 31.90 3.02
CA PRO A 132 -9.22 31.38 4.31
C PRO A 132 -8.52 30.04 4.60
N PRO A 133 -8.03 29.84 5.84
CA PRO A 133 -7.32 28.62 6.19
C PRO A 133 -8.26 27.42 6.07
N ARG A 134 -7.77 26.32 5.49
CA ARG A 134 -8.54 25.09 5.29
C ARG A 134 -8.99 24.50 6.63
N THR A 135 -10.18 23.92 6.62
CA THR A 135 -10.72 23.18 7.77
C THR A 135 -9.96 21.88 7.99
N HIS A 136 -9.95 21.39 9.23
CA HIS A 136 -9.34 20.12 9.61
C HIS A 136 -10.05 18.94 8.94
N VAL A 137 -11.38 19.02 8.76
CA VAL A 137 -12.13 18.05 7.96
C VAL A 137 -11.63 17.97 6.52
N SER A 138 -11.42 19.13 5.87
CA SER A 138 -10.91 19.18 4.50
C SER A 138 -9.51 18.59 4.38
N ARG A 139 -8.60 18.96 5.29
CA ARG A 139 -7.24 18.40 5.33
C ARG A 139 -7.26 16.89 5.57
N GLY A 140 -8.10 16.41 6.49
CA GLY A 140 -8.26 14.98 6.75
C GLY A 140 -8.72 14.20 5.52
N ALA A 141 -9.73 14.71 4.80
CA ALA A 141 -10.22 14.10 3.57
C ALA A 141 -9.14 14.08 2.47
N ALA A 142 -8.40 15.18 2.29
CA ALA A 142 -7.31 15.26 1.33
C ALA A 142 -6.22 14.22 1.61
N THR A 143 -5.81 14.05 2.87
CA THR A 143 -4.86 13.01 3.29
C THR A 143 -5.36 11.61 2.92
N THR A 144 -6.62 11.29 3.21
CA THR A 144 -7.19 9.98 2.86
C THR A 144 -7.20 9.75 1.35
N VAL A 145 -7.64 10.73 0.56
CA VAL A 145 -7.67 10.62 -0.92
C VAL A 145 -6.26 10.40 -1.47
N ALA A 146 -5.28 11.16 -1.00
CA ALA A 146 -3.89 11.04 -1.42
C ALA A 146 -3.32 9.64 -1.12
N MET A 147 -3.54 9.12 0.08
CA MET A 147 -3.07 7.78 0.45
C MET A 147 -3.74 6.67 -0.38
N VAL A 148 -5.06 6.78 -0.61
CA VAL A 148 -5.79 5.83 -1.46
C VAL A 148 -5.29 5.88 -2.90
N ALA A 149 -4.98 7.06 -3.44
CA ALA A 149 -4.42 7.20 -4.77
C ALA A 149 -3.03 6.53 -4.90
N VAL A 150 -2.17 6.69 -3.90
CA VAL A 150 -0.88 5.97 -3.83
C VAL A 150 -1.13 4.46 -3.85
N ALA A 151 -2.04 3.96 -3.00
CA ALA A 151 -2.34 2.53 -2.93
C ALA A 151 -2.93 1.97 -4.23
N ALA A 152 -3.79 2.73 -4.93
CA ALA A 152 -4.31 2.35 -6.23
C ALA A 152 -3.19 2.19 -7.27
N GLY A 153 -2.15 3.04 -7.23
CA GLY A 153 -0.96 2.88 -8.07
C GLY A 153 -0.18 1.59 -7.79
N PHE A 154 -0.05 1.21 -6.51
CA PHE A 154 0.55 -0.07 -6.10
C PHE A 154 -0.30 -1.25 -6.57
N ALA A 155 -1.61 -1.23 -6.31
CA ALA A 155 -2.53 -2.28 -6.73
C ALA A 155 -2.54 -2.45 -8.25
N CYS A 156 -2.51 -1.34 -9.00
CA CYS A 156 -2.41 -1.39 -10.46
C CYS A 156 -1.11 -2.06 -10.90
N SER A 157 0.04 -1.66 -10.35
CA SER A 157 1.34 -2.24 -10.69
C SER A 157 1.40 -3.74 -10.37
N GLU A 158 0.87 -4.14 -9.22
CA GLU A 158 0.78 -5.54 -8.81
C GLU A 158 -0.14 -6.34 -9.75
N ASN A 159 -1.33 -5.80 -10.07
CA ASN A 159 -2.28 -6.44 -10.99
C ASN A 159 -1.66 -6.66 -12.38
N LEU A 160 -0.84 -5.72 -12.88
CA LEU A 160 -0.11 -5.89 -14.14
C LEU A 160 0.87 -7.08 -14.07
N LEU A 161 1.58 -7.26 -12.95
CA LEU A 161 2.47 -8.42 -12.76
C LEU A 161 1.66 -9.73 -12.74
N TYR A 162 0.52 -9.76 -12.06
CA TYR A 162 -0.33 -10.97 -12.05
C TYR A 162 -0.85 -11.32 -13.43
N VAL A 163 -1.46 -10.36 -14.12
CA VAL A 163 -2.07 -10.58 -15.43
C VAL A 163 -1.02 -10.98 -16.47
N PHE A 164 0.11 -10.28 -16.54
CA PHE A 164 1.07 -10.47 -17.64
C PHE A 164 2.22 -11.45 -17.35
N ILE A 165 2.50 -11.76 -16.08
CA ILE A 165 3.64 -12.63 -15.70
C ILE A 165 3.18 -13.94 -15.07
N TYR A 166 2.15 -13.91 -14.21
CA TYR A 166 1.77 -15.08 -13.42
C TYR A 166 0.59 -15.85 -14.01
N THR A 167 -0.26 -15.21 -14.81
CA THR A 167 -1.38 -15.87 -15.49
C THR A 167 -0.91 -16.52 -16.80
N PRO A 168 -1.24 -17.81 -17.06
CA PRO A 168 -0.94 -18.44 -18.34
C PRO A 168 -1.52 -17.64 -19.51
N PRO A 169 -0.82 -17.52 -20.66
CA PRO A 169 -1.21 -16.64 -21.75
C PRO A 169 -2.55 -17.08 -22.35
N ASN A 170 -3.61 -16.40 -21.92
CA ASN A 170 -4.99 -16.64 -22.33
C ASN A 170 -5.84 -15.44 -21.89
N ILE A 171 -6.44 -14.74 -22.85
CA ILE A 171 -7.21 -13.51 -22.60
C ILE A 171 -8.33 -13.75 -21.56
N ALA A 172 -9.00 -14.90 -21.60
CA ALA A 172 -10.06 -15.20 -20.63
C ALA A 172 -9.51 -15.34 -19.20
N ASN A 173 -8.37 -16.00 -19.03
CA ASN A 173 -7.72 -16.12 -17.72
C ASN A 173 -7.19 -14.77 -17.23
N GLU A 174 -6.62 -13.96 -18.12
CA GLU A 174 -6.13 -12.62 -17.83
C GLU A 174 -7.26 -11.69 -17.35
N VAL A 175 -8.37 -11.65 -18.10
CA VAL A 175 -9.57 -10.88 -17.75
C VAL A 175 -10.19 -11.40 -16.45
N ALA A 176 -10.32 -12.71 -16.27
CA ALA A 176 -10.85 -13.29 -15.03
C ALA A 176 -9.97 -12.94 -13.82
N THR A 177 -8.65 -13.02 -13.96
CA THR A 177 -7.69 -12.61 -12.92
C THR A 177 -7.85 -11.14 -12.60
N LEU A 178 -7.94 -10.27 -13.61
CA LEU A 178 -8.13 -8.84 -13.42
C LEU A 178 -9.43 -8.51 -12.69
N VAL A 179 -10.55 -9.13 -13.07
CA VAL A 179 -11.85 -8.94 -12.42
C VAL A 179 -11.80 -9.41 -10.97
N ALA A 180 -11.30 -10.62 -10.73
CA ALA A 180 -11.21 -11.20 -9.38
C ALA A 180 -10.37 -10.31 -8.45
N ARG A 181 -9.24 -9.80 -8.93
CA ARG A 181 -8.37 -8.90 -8.15
C ARG A 181 -8.96 -7.50 -7.95
N SER A 182 -9.77 -7.01 -8.89
CA SER A 182 -10.43 -5.70 -8.77
C SER A 182 -11.62 -5.70 -7.81
N MET A 183 -12.19 -6.88 -7.48
CA MET A 183 -13.34 -6.98 -6.58
C MET A 183 -12.98 -6.78 -5.10
N PHE A 184 -11.71 -6.96 -4.73
CA PHE A 184 -11.23 -6.85 -3.36
C PHE A 184 -10.20 -5.72 -3.25
N PRO A 185 -10.64 -4.46 -3.04
CA PRO A 185 -9.75 -3.30 -2.95
C PRO A 185 -9.02 -3.24 -1.60
N VAL A 186 -8.27 -4.29 -1.27
CA VAL A 186 -7.56 -4.46 0.01
C VAL A 186 -6.53 -3.35 0.17
N HIS A 187 -5.85 -2.95 -0.91
CA HIS A 187 -4.82 -1.90 -0.88
C HIS A 187 -5.44 -0.55 -0.54
N GLU A 188 -6.54 -0.17 -1.20
CA GLU A 188 -7.25 1.08 -0.96
C GLU A 188 -7.87 1.10 0.45
N LEU A 189 -8.42 -0.02 0.91
CA LEU A 189 -8.97 -0.14 2.26
C LEU A 189 -7.87 0.00 3.32
N CYS A 190 -6.72 -0.66 3.12
CA CYS A 190 -5.56 -0.55 4.01
C CYS A 190 -5.04 0.88 4.05
N ALA A 191 -4.89 1.55 2.91
CA ALA A 191 -4.48 2.96 2.86
C ALA A 191 -5.50 3.90 3.52
N ALA A 192 -6.79 3.65 3.35
CA ALA A 192 -7.84 4.39 4.05
C ALA A 192 -7.71 4.20 5.58
N MET A 193 -7.43 2.99 6.06
CA MET A 193 -7.17 2.73 7.48
C MET A 193 -5.90 3.43 7.98
N GLN A 194 -4.79 3.36 7.24
CA GLN A 194 -3.56 4.07 7.59
C GLN A 194 -3.79 5.59 7.65
N SER A 195 -4.59 6.14 6.74
CA SER A 195 -4.86 7.59 6.70
C SER A 195 -5.48 8.11 8.00
N ILE A 196 -6.22 7.28 8.75
CA ILE A 196 -6.75 7.66 10.05
C ILE A 196 -5.61 8.01 11.02
N GLY A 197 -4.56 7.19 11.04
CA GLY A 197 -3.37 7.43 11.86
C GLY A 197 -2.58 8.65 11.41
N VAL A 198 -2.40 8.83 10.09
CA VAL A 198 -1.72 10.00 9.51
C VAL A 198 -2.45 11.29 9.87
N VAL A 199 -3.78 11.34 9.65
CA VAL A 199 -4.60 12.51 10.01
C VAL A 199 -4.54 12.79 11.51
N ARG A 200 -4.57 11.75 12.34
CA ARG A 200 -4.45 11.90 13.79
C ARG A 200 -3.09 12.51 14.20
N ARG A 201 -2.00 12.13 13.55
CA ARG A 201 -0.68 12.72 13.80
C ARG A 201 -0.56 14.14 13.26
N ASP A 202 -0.91 14.34 11.99
CA ASP A 202 -0.51 15.52 11.20
C ASP A 202 -1.58 16.62 11.17
N VAL A 203 -2.84 16.26 11.36
CA VAL A 203 -3.96 17.22 11.41
C VAL A 203 -4.42 17.43 12.85
N GLU A 204 -4.59 16.35 13.63
CA GLU A 204 -5.01 16.46 15.04
C GLU A 204 -3.84 16.76 16.01
N GLY A 205 -2.57 16.65 15.55
CA GLY A 205 -1.39 16.96 16.35
C GLY A 205 -1.02 15.90 17.41
N ASP A 206 -1.58 14.69 17.33
CA ASP A 206 -1.32 13.63 18.30
C ASP A 206 0.04 12.94 18.06
N LYS A 207 1.05 13.38 18.81
CA LYS A 207 2.42 12.84 18.78
C LYS A 207 2.53 11.36 19.16
N THR A 208 1.50 10.78 19.77
CA THR A 208 1.49 9.35 20.14
C THR A 208 1.18 8.44 18.95
N SER A 209 0.70 8.99 17.83
CA SER A 209 0.43 8.25 16.60
C SER A 209 1.72 8.12 15.77
N GLN A 210 2.60 7.23 16.23
CA GLN A 210 3.86 6.89 15.54
C GLN A 210 3.60 5.95 14.36
N VAL A 211 4.56 5.88 13.41
CA VAL A 211 4.48 5.06 12.18
C VAL A 211 4.00 3.64 12.46
N GLY A 212 4.57 2.95 13.46
CA GLY A 212 4.17 1.59 13.82
C GLY A 212 2.69 1.46 14.17
N ARG A 213 2.10 2.44 14.86
CA ARG A 213 0.66 2.45 15.19
C ARG A 213 -0.22 2.81 13.99
N ILE A 214 0.30 3.65 13.08
CA ILE A 214 -0.39 4.04 11.86
C ILE A 214 -0.55 2.82 10.94
N ILE A 215 0.52 2.03 10.76
CA ILE A 215 0.53 0.90 9.83
C ILE A 215 -0.10 -0.38 10.42
N LEU A 216 -0.14 -0.54 11.75
CA LEU A 216 -0.44 -1.82 12.39
C LEU A 216 -1.76 -2.46 11.91
N ALA A 217 -2.84 -1.69 11.86
CA ALA A 217 -4.15 -2.22 11.51
C ALA A 217 -4.22 -2.65 10.03
N ALA A 218 -3.61 -1.86 9.14
CA ALA A 218 -3.51 -2.16 7.71
C ALA A 218 -2.59 -3.37 7.47
N TRP A 219 -1.44 -3.41 8.15
CA TRP A 219 -0.51 -4.54 8.12
C TRP A 219 -1.18 -5.85 8.51
N PHE A 220 -1.93 -5.87 9.62
CA PHE A 220 -2.65 -7.08 10.04
C PHE A 220 -3.72 -7.50 9.03
N LEU A 221 -4.53 -6.55 8.52
CA LEU A 221 -5.58 -6.85 7.56
C LEU A 221 -5.01 -7.44 6.26
N HIS A 222 -4.03 -6.75 5.68
CA HIS A 222 -3.36 -7.16 4.45
C HIS A 222 -2.61 -8.49 4.63
N GLY A 223 -1.82 -8.62 5.69
CA GLY A 223 -1.07 -9.85 5.98
C GLY A 223 -1.99 -11.05 6.21
N THR A 224 -3.15 -10.85 6.86
CA THR A 224 -4.16 -11.91 7.02
C THR A 224 -4.75 -12.32 5.68
N PHE A 225 -5.10 -11.34 4.83
CA PHE A 225 -5.65 -11.59 3.50
C PHE A 225 -4.70 -12.45 2.66
N ASP A 226 -3.44 -12.04 2.56
CA ASP A 226 -2.39 -12.75 1.83
C ASP A 226 -2.09 -14.13 2.42
N TYR A 227 -2.00 -14.21 3.75
CA TYR A 227 -1.76 -15.47 4.45
C TYR A 227 -2.83 -16.51 4.14
N VAL A 228 -4.11 -16.11 4.18
CA VAL A 228 -5.22 -17.02 3.89
C VAL A 228 -5.17 -17.51 2.45
N LEU A 229 -4.95 -16.61 1.48
CA LEU A 229 -4.88 -17.00 0.07
C LEU A 229 -3.74 -17.99 -0.20
N MET A 230 -2.56 -17.73 0.37
CA MET A 230 -1.41 -18.62 0.22
C MET A 230 -1.59 -19.94 0.98
N LEU A 231 -2.21 -19.92 2.16
CA LEU A 231 -2.48 -21.12 2.95
C LEU A 231 -3.49 -22.02 2.24
N LEU A 232 -4.56 -21.47 1.67
CA LEU A 232 -5.55 -22.25 0.93
C LEU A 232 -4.93 -22.93 -0.29
N ARG A 233 -4.07 -22.21 -1.02
CA ARG A 233 -3.28 -22.80 -2.11
C ARG A 233 -2.38 -23.93 -1.64
N LEU A 234 -1.68 -23.76 -0.51
CA LEU A 234 -0.83 -24.81 0.07
C LEU A 234 -1.64 -26.06 0.43
N LEU A 235 -2.84 -25.89 0.97
CA LEU A 235 -3.74 -27.00 1.31
C LEU A 235 -4.28 -27.72 0.06
N GLU A 236 -4.61 -26.99 -0.99
CA GLU A 236 -5.05 -27.54 -2.28
C GLU A 236 -3.95 -28.34 -3.00
N GLU A 237 -2.71 -27.83 -3.00
CA GLU A 237 -1.56 -28.56 -3.53
C GLU A 237 -1.27 -29.84 -2.72
N SER A 238 -1.49 -29.80 -1.40
CA SER A 238 -1.29 -30.95 -0.51
C SER A 238 -2.37 -32.04 -0.68
N SER A 239 -3.62 -31.66 -0.94
CA SER A 239 -4.71 -32.62 -1.19
C SER A 239 -4.58 -33.30 -2.55
N SER A 240 -4.24 -32.54 -3.59
CA SER A 240 -4.12 -33.04 -4.97
C SER A 240 -3.04 -34.12 -5.13
N THR A 241 -1.93 -34.01 -4.39
CA THR A 241 -0.83 -34.98 -4.44
C THR A 241 -1.24 -36.34 -3.87
N SER A 242 -2.14 -36.38 -2.88
CA SER A 242 -2.54 -37.62 -2.23
C SER A 242 -3.46 -38.50 -3.10
N ALA A 243 -4.14 -37.93 -4.10
CA ALA A 243 -5.05 -38.66 -4.98
C ALA A 243 -4.33 -39.43 -6.09
N ASN A 244 -3.14 -39.00 -6.51
CA ASN A 244 -2.42 -39.62 -7.63
C ASN A 244 -1.59 -40.85 -7.23
N ASP A 245 -1.19 -40.97 -5.96
CA ASP A 245 -0.37 -42.10 -5.48
C ASP A 245 -1.17 -43.43 -5.42
N ASP A 246 -2.50 -43.38 -5.40
CA ASP A 246 -3.37 -44.58 -5.33
C ASP A 246 -3.80 -45.13 -6.71
N GLN A 247 -3.52 -44.42 -7.82
CA GLN A 247 -4.05 -44.78 -9.15
C GLN A 247 -3.08 -45.56 -10.07
N THR A 248 -1.90 -45.96 -9.61
CA THR A 248 -0.93 -46.66 -10.48
C THR A 248 -1.22 -48.15 -10.76
N ASN A 249 -2.44 -48.67 -10.60
CA ASN A 249 -2.65 -50.11 -10.86
C ASN A 249 -3.91 -50.59 -11.60
N ASP A 250 -4.90 -49.77 -11.96
CA ASP A 250 -5.95 -50.23 -12.89
C ASP A 250 -6.89 -49.07 -13.26
N MET A 251 -6.72 -48.43 -14.43
CA MET A 251 -7.86 -47.70 -15.00
C MET A 251 -7.79 -47.55 -16.52
N ILE A 252 -8.63 -48.33 -17.19
CA ILE A 252 -9.10 -48.09 -18.56
C ILE A 252 -9.94 -46.80 -18.52
N VAL A 253 -9.47 -45.75 -19.19
CA VAL A 253 -10.16 -44.46 -19.29
C VAL A 253 -11.32 -44.58 -20.29
N ILE A 254 -12.54 -44.65 -19.79
CA ILE A 254 -13.75 -44.40 -20.58
C ILE A 254 -13.98 -42.89 -20.55
N VAL A 255 -13.86 -42.24 -21.71
CA VAL A 255 -14.10 -40.81 -21.87
C VAL A 255 -15.62 -40.59 -21.92
N THR A 256 -16.20 -40.08 -20.83
CA THR A 256 -17.58 -39.60 -20.76
C THR A 256 -17.62 -38.07 -20.66
N ASP A 257 -18.77 -37.46 -21.01
CA ASP A 257 -19.11 -36.02 -21.02
C ASP A 257 -19.04 -35.34 -19.62
N ASP A 258 -17.94 -35.53 -18.89
CA ASP A 258 -17.71 -35.09 -17.51
C ASP A 258 -17.23 -33.64 -17.36
N ASP A 259 -17.09 -32.91 -18.47
CA ASP A 259 -16.61 -31.52 -18.47
C ASP A 259 -17.49 -30.57 -17.64
N ALA A 260 -18.81 -30.82 -17.60
CA ALA A 260 -19.74 -30.02 -16.80
C ALA A 260 -19.62 -30.32 -15.29
N ALA A 261 -19.37 -31.59 -14.92
CA ALA A 261 -19.22 -31.98 -13.52
C ALA A 261 -17.89 -31.44 -12.95
N LEU A 262 -16.81 -31.52 -13.73
CA LEU A 262 -15.51 -30.95 -13.38
C LEU A 262 -15.56 -29.42 -13.20
N ALA A 263 -16.32 -28.72 -14.05
CA ALA A 263 -16.50 -27.27 -13.92
C ALA A 263 -17.25 -26.89 -12.62
N VAL A 264 -18.23 -27.69 -12.20
CA VAL A 264 -18.98 -27.47 -10.95
C VAL A 264 -18.09 -27.72 -9.73
N GLU A 265 -17.28 -28.77 -9.73
CA GLU A 265 -16.36 -29.05 -8.63
C GLU A 265 -15.27 -27.98 -8.50
N ALA A 266 -14.69 -27.55 -9.63
CA ALA A 266 -13.75 -26.44 -9.67
C ALA A 266 -14.38 -25.14 -9.15
N ALA A 267 -15.62 -24.84 -9.53
CA ALA A 267 -16.35 -23.67 -9.02
C ALA A 267 -16.61 -23.77 -7.51
N GLN A 268 -16.98 -24.95 -7.01
CA GLN A 268 -17.27 -25.16 -5.59
C GLN A 268 -16.04 -24.99 -4.71
N ASN A 269 -14.87 -25.40 -5.18
CA ASN A 269 -13.59 -25.22 -4.48
C ASN A 269 -13.18 -23.74 -4.37
N GLN A 270 -13.67 -22.86 -5.25
CA GLN A 270 -13.39 -21.42 -5.21
C GLN A 270 -14.32 -20.65 -4.25
N ILE A 271 -15.46 -21.21 -3.84
CA ILE A 271 -16.44 -20.52 -2.97
C ILE A 271 -15.84 -20.24 -1.58
N VAL A 272 -15.11 -21.20 -1.02
CA VAL A 272 -14.54 -21.08 0.34
C VAL A 272 -13.49 -19.98 0.41
N PRO A 273 -12.44 -19.94 -0.44
CA PRO A 273 -11.48 -18.84 -0.48
C PRO A 273 -12.14 -17.47 -0.67
N LEU A 274 -13.11 -17.38 -1.58
CA LEU A 274 -13.83 -16.14 -1.86
C LEU A 274 -14.61 -15.66 -0.63
N SER A 275 -15.30 -16.58 0.07
CA SER A 275 -16.09 -16.27 1.26
C SER A 275 -15.23 -15.78 2.41
N ILE A 276 -14.07 -16.41 2.64
CA ILE A 276 -13.13 -15.99 3.69
C ILE A 276 -12.54 -14.62 3.33
N SER A 277 -12.11 -14.43 2.08
CA SER A 277 -11.55 -13.16 1.59
C SER A 277 -12.55 -12.01 1.73
N LEU A 278 -13.81 -12.26 1.35
CA LEU A 278 -14.91 -11.30 1.52
C LEU A 278 -15.15 -10.98 3.00
N GLY A 279 -15.09 -11.98 3.88
CA GLY A 279 -15.19 -11.79 5.32
C GLY A 279 -14.11 -10.88 5.89
N ILE A 280 -12.86 -11.07 5.46
CA ILE A 280 -11.72 -10.23 5.86
C ILE A 280 -11.92 -8.79 5.39
N VAL A 281 -12.27 -8.58 4.12
CA VAL A 281 -12.54 -7.23 3.57
C VAL A 281 -13.71 -6.56 4.28
N ALA A 282 -14.79 -7.29 4.54
CA ALA A 282 -15.94 -6.80 5.28
C ALA A 282 -15.56 -6.37 6.70
N ALA A 283 -14.74 -7.16 7.40
CA ALA A 283 -14.24 -6.80 8.73
C ALA A 283 -13.39 -5.51 8.69
N GLY A 284 -12.51 -5.36 7.69
CA GLY A 284 -11.74 -4.13 7.47
C GLY A 284 -12.63 -2.91 7.18
N LEU A 285 -13.66 -3.06 6.35
CA LEU A 285 -14.63 -2.01 6.04
C LEU A 285 -15.41 -1.57 7.28
N VAL A 286 -15.85 -2.52 8.10
CA VAL A 286 -16.53 -2.24 9.38
C VAL A 286 -15.60 -1.46 10.31
N TYR A 287 -14.35 -1.91 10.47
CA TYR A 287 -13.34 -1.21 11.26
C TYR A 287 -13.13 0.23 10.76
N TYR A 288 -12.95 0.41 9.45
CA TYR A 288 -12.75 1.72 8.84
C TYR A 288 -13.97 2.63 9.05
N CYS A 289 -15.19 2.13 8.86
CA CYS A 289 -16.40 2.90 9.05
C CYS A 289 -16.53 3.43 10.49
N PHE A 290 -16.26 2.59 11.49
CA PHE A 290 -16.30 3.03 12.89
C PHE A 290 -15.19 4.02 13.23
N SER A 291 -13.97 3.73 12.81
CA SER A 291 -12.80 4.57 13.11
C SER A 291 -12.84 5.91 12.38
N GLY A 292 -13.25 5.92 11.12
CA GLY A 292 -13.43 7.10 10.29
C GLY A 292 -14.56 8.00 10.80
N ARG A 293 -15.69 7.44 11.25
CA ARG A 293 -16.75 8.23 11.92
C ARG A 293 -16.25 8.91 13.18
N ARG A 294 -15.46 8.21 14.01
CA ARG A 294 -14.85 8.79 15.22
C ARG A 294 -13.87 9.89 14.88
N GLN A 295 -13.04 9.71 13.85
CA GLN A 295 -12.13 10.74 13.37
C GLN A 295 -12.87 11.97 12.88
N ARG A 296 -13.91 11.80 12.05
CA ARG A 296 -14.68 12.93 11.53
C ARG A 296 -15.27 13.80 12.64
N LYS A 297 -15.76 13.19 13.74
CA LYS A 297 -16.25 13.94 14.91
C LYS A 297 -15.16 14.81 15.53
N ARG A 298 -13.98 14.25 15.77
CA ARG A 298 -12.83 15.00 16.33
C ARG A 298 -12.41 16.17 15.44
N LEU A 299 -12.36 15.96 14.12
CA LEU A 299 -12.01 17.03 13.18
C LEU A 299 -13.03 18.18 13.19
N VAL A 300 -14.33 17.87 13.29
CA VAL A 300 -15.39 18.89 13.42
C VAL A 300 -15.26 19.66 14.73
N GLU A 301 -14.97 18.98 15.84
CA GLU A 301 -14.74 19.63 17.14
C GLU A 301 -13.54 20.60 17.08
N LEU A 302 -12.45 20.19 16.42
CA LEU A 302 -11.28 21.05 16.22
C LEU A 302 -11.60 22.29 15.37
N ASP A 303 -12.39 22.13 14.30
CA ASP A 303 -12.85 23.24 13.46
C ASP A 303 -13.73 24.24 14.22
N GLN A 304 -14.64 23.73 15.06
CA GLN A 304 -15.49 24.56 15.93
C GLN A 304 -14.64 25.33 16.94
N ASN A 305 -13.71 24.65 17.61
CA ASN A 305 -12.81 25.27 18.59
C ASN A 305 -11.94 26.37 17.96
N ALA A 306 -11.41 26.13 16.76
CA ALA A 306 -10.62 27.11 16.03
C ALA A 306 -11.45 28.36 15.66
N THR A 307 -12.72 28.18 15.33
CA THR A 307 -13.65 29.28 15.01
C THR A 307 -13.97 30.11 16.25
N THR A 308 -14.26 29.46 17.38
CA THR A 308 -14.51 30.13 18.67
C THR A 308 -13.28 30.91 19.13
N ALA A 309 -12.09 30.33 19.05
CA ALA A 309 -10.84 30.98 19.45
C ALA A 309 -10.55 32.25 18.64
N ARG A 310 -10.82 32.23 17.32
CA ARG A 310 -10.68 33.42 16.47
C ARG A 310 -11.68 34.50 16.85
N SER A 311 -12.93 34.14 17.08
CA SER A 311 -13.97 35.08 17.48
C SER A 311 -13.60 35.79 18.78
N ALA A 312 -13.15 35.05 19.80
CA ALA A 312 -12.67 35.61 21.06
C ALA A 312 -11.44 36.52 20.90
N SER A 313 -10.52 36.20 19.97
CA SER A 313 -9.35 37.04 19.71
C SER A 313 -9.71 38.39 19.07
N VAL A 314 -10.74 38.42 18.23
CA VAL A 314 -11.25 39.66 17.61
C VAL A 314 -11.93 40.53 18.68
N GLU A 315 -12.79 39.93 19.51
CA GLU A 315 -13.44 40.64 20.62
C GLU A 315 -12.44 41.21 21.64
N SER A 316 -11.32 40.53 21.89
CA SER A 316 -10.28 41.03 22.80
C SER A 316 -9.42 42.17 22.24
N ALA A 317 -9.49 42.41 20.93
CA ALA A 317 -8.74 43.45 20.25
C ALA A 317 -9.52 44.77 20.08
N GLU A 318 -10.83 44.75 20.33
CA GLU A 318 -11.74 45.92 20.34
C GLU A 318 -11.78 46.60 21.71
#